data_AF-K0V1W7-F1
#
_entry.id   AF-K0V1W7-F1
#
_cell.length_a   1.000
_cell.length_b   1.000
_cell.length_c   1.000
_cell.angle_alpha   90.00
_cell.angle_beta   90.00
_cell.angle_gamma   90.00
#
_symmetry.space_group_name_H-M   'P 1'
#
loop_
_entity.id
_entity.type
_entity.pdbx_description
1 polymer ?
#
loop_
_entity_poly.entity_id
_entity_poly.type
_entity_poly.pdbx_seq_one_letter_code
_entity_poly.pdbx_strand_id
1 'polypeptide(L)' 'MSMGTFEDMQVYIEGPAFRRTAQCECGWHATPRRLRASAVVDAGMHAAQTGHVQAGSAVQSVEPVVVLRAS' A
#
# COMPACT_ATOMS: atom_id res chain seq x y z
N MET A 1 32.59 1.27 3.21
CA MET A 1 31.20 1.75 3.28
C MET A 1 30.32 0.52 3.23
N SER A 2 29.94 -0.02 4.39
CA SER A 2 29.11 -1.23 4.45
C SER A 2 27.74 -0.90 3.87
N MET A 3 27.39 -1.61 2.80
CA MET A 3 26.07 -1.59 2.18
C MET A 3 25.12 -2.25 3.16
N GLY A 4 24.58 -1.45 4.10
CA GLY A 4 23.55 -1.91 5.02
C GLY A 4 22.38 -2.40 4.19
N THR A 5 22.05 -3.68 4.32
CA THR A 5 20.74 -4.18 3.94
C THR A 5 19.75 -3.33 4.71
N PHE A 6 19.16 -2.33 4.05
CA PHE A 6 17.88 -1.81 4.48
C PHE A 6 17.04 -3.05 4.73
N GLU A 7 16.51 -3.23 5.94
CA GLU A 7 15.48 -4.23 6.13
C GLU A 7 14.39 -3.83 5.12
N ASP A 8 14.29 -4.58 4.02
CA ASP A 8 13.46 -4.26 2.84
C ASP A 8 11.99 -4.51 3.21
N MET A 9 11.53 -3.84 4.27
CA MET A 9 10.19 -4.02 4.79
C MET A 9 9.25 -3.19 3.94
N GLN A 10 8.37 -3.90 3.26
CA GLN A 10 7.48 -3.27 2.30
C GLN A 10 6.28 -2.65 3.01
N VAL A 11 5.96 -1.42 2.61
CA VAL A 11 4.70 -0.75 2.97
C VAL A 11 3.75 -0.80 1.77
N TYR A 12 2.52 -1.27 1.99
CA TYR A 12 1.51 -1.42 0.94
C TYR A 12 0.11 -1.03 1.44
N ILE A 13 -0.81 -0.80 0.51
CA ILE A 13 -2.20 -0.44 0.80
C ILE A 13 -3.12 -1.60 0.41
N GLU A 14 -3.89 -2.09 1.37
CA GLU A 14 -4.86 -3.17 1.17
C GLU A 14 -6.29 -2.78 1.57
N GLY A 15 -7.24 -3.71 1.37
CA GLY A 15 -8.64 -3.55 1.75
C GLY A 15 -9.56 -3.08 0.61
N PRO A 16 -10.90 -3.15 0.81
CA PRO A 16 -11.88 -2.84 -0.23
C PRO A 16 -12.00 -1.33 -0.51
N ALA A 17 -12.74 -0.98 -1.58
CA ALA A 17 -13.08 0.41 -1.87
C ALA A 17 -13.74 1.06 -0.64
N PHE A 18 -13.33 2.29 -0.33
CA PHE A 18 -13.78 3.06 0.84
C PHE A 18 -13.41 2.50 2.22
N ARG A 19 -12.55 1.47 2.31
CA ARG A 19 -11.90 1.01 3.55
C ARG A 19 -10.49 0.51 3.23
N ARG A 20 -9.60 1.45 2.90
CA ARG A 20 -8.19 1.15 2.57
C ARG A 20 -7.33 1.31 3.83
N THR A 21 -6.40 0.39 4.04
CA THR A 21 -5.52 0.37 5.20
C THR A 21 -4.07 0.27 4.73
N ALA A 22 -3.17 1.07 5.30
CA ALA A 22 -1.74 0.90 5.10
C ALA A 22 -1.21 -0.18 6.03
N GLN A 23 -0.34 -1.03 5.50
CA GLN A 23 0.33 -2.09 6.24
C GLN A 23 1.81 -2.12 5.91
N CYS A 24 2.60 -2.62 6.85
CA CYS A 24 4.02 -2.88 6.68
C CYS A 24 4.37 -4.29 7.17
N GLU A 25 5.30 -4.95 6.49
CA GLU A 25 5.80 -6.29 6.84
C GLU A 25 6.40 -6.40 8.25
N CYS A 26 6.72 -5.26 8.87
CA CYS A 26 7.13 -5.17 10.27
C CYS A 26 6.00 -5.45 11.29
N GLY A 27 4.79 -5.76 10.83
CA GLY A 27 3.61 -5.96 11.67
C GLY A 27 2.88 -4.67 12.06
N TRP A 28 3.17 -3.55 11.39
CA TRP A 28 2.45 -2.30 11.60
C TRP A 28 1.21 -2.21 10.70
N HIS A 29 0.08 -1.79 11.27
CA HIS A 29 -1.21 -1.63 10.59
C HIS A 29 -1.79 -0.26 10.95
N ALA A 30 -2.10 0.55 9.93
CA ALA A 30 -2.74 1.85 10.12
C ALA A 30 -4.23 1.73 10.44
N THR A 31 -4.84 2.85 10.83
CA THR A 31 -6.30 2.97 10.94
C THR A 31 -6.93 2.88 9.53
N PRO A 32 -8.01 2.10 9.34
CA PRO A 32 -8.72 2.05 8.06
C PRO A 32 -9.24 3.43 7.62
N ARG A 33 -8.96 3.82 6.38
CA ARG A 33 -9.34 5.11 5.80
C ARG A 33 -10.42 4.96 4.73
N ARG A 34 -11.33 5.95 4.68
CA ARG A 34 -12.33 6.05 3.61
C ARG A 34 -11.73 6.41 2.27
N LEU A 35 -10.64 7.18 2.26
CA LEU A 35 -9.95 7.61 1.05
C LEU A 35 -8.62 6.87 0.91
N ARG A 36 -8.32 6.39 -0.30
CA ARG A 36 -7.02 5.77 -0.61
C ARG A 36 -5.87 6.74 -0.34
N ALA A 37 -6.04 8.02 -0.68
CA ALA A 37 -5.03 9.05 -0.45
C ALA A 37 -4.63 9.15 1.03
N SER A 38 -5.59 9.06 1.95
CA SER A 38 -5.30 9.07 3.40
C SER A 38 -4.47 7.85 3.82
N ALA A 39 -4.78 6.66 3.29
CA ALA A 39 -3.99 5.46 3.57
C ALA A 39 -2.56 5.58 3.00
N VAL A 40 -2.40 6.22 1.83
CA VAL A 40 -1.07 6.52 1.26
C VAL A 40 -0.28 7.49 2.13
N VAL A 41 -0.93 8.50 2.72
CA VAL A 41 -0.27 9.41 3.67
C VAL A 41 0.20 8.65 4.91
N ASP A 42 -0.62 7.76 5.47
CA ASP A 42 -0.21 6.92 6.61
C ASP A 42 1.02 6.07 6.27
N ALA A 43 1.03 5.44 5.08
CA ALA A 43 2.17 4.67 4.58
C ALA A 43 3.44 5.53 4.43
N GLY A 44 3.31 6.74 3.88
CA GLY A 44 4.43 7.67 3.71
C GLY A 44 5.00 8.16 5.04
N MET A 45 4.14 8.45 6.03
CA MET A 45 4.59 8.83 7.36
C MET A 45 5.34 7.69 8.06
N HIS A 46 4.81 6.47 7.98
CA HIS A 46 5.47 5.28 8.52
C HIS A 46 6.85 5.06 7.86
N ALA A 47 6.91 5.18 6.54
CA ALA A 47 8.15 5.07 5.78
C ALA A 47 9.20 6.10 6.21
N ALA A 48 8.78 7.36 6.39
CA ALA A 48 9.67 8.42 6.85
C ALA A 48 10.19 8.20 8.28
N GLN A 49 9.38 7.58 9.15
CA GLN A 49 9.74 7.32 10.56
C GLN A 49 10.67 6.12 10.73
N THR A 50 10.51 5.09 9.90
CA THR A 50 11.16 3.78 10.08
C THR A 50 12.20 3.46 9.02
N GLY A 51 12.21 4.18 7.90
CA GLY A 51 13.00 3.82 6.72
C GLY A 51 12.40 2.65 5.92
N HIS A 52 11.25 2.12 6.33
CA HIS A 52 10.56 1.07 5.57
C HIS A 52 9.99 1.66 4.29
N VAL A 53 10.25 1.03 3.15
CA VAL A 53 9.94 1.64 1.85
C VAL A 53 8.57 1.21 1.36
N GLN A 54 7.83 2.15 0.77
CA GLN A 54 6.60 1.80 0.06
C GLN A 54 6.96 0.98 -1.18
N ALA A 55 6.38 -0.21 -1.31
CA ALA A 55 6.52 -1.00 -2.53
C ALA A 55 6.04 -0.14 -3.72
N GLY A 56 6.96 0.11 -4.65
CA GLY A 56 6.68 0.88 -5.85
C GLY A 56 5.63 0.17 -6.70
N SER A 57 4.52 0.86 -6.94
CA SER A 57 3.38 0.44 -7.74
C SER A 57 2.41 -0.52 -7.03
N ALA A 58 1.19 -0.03 -6.81
CA ALA A 58 0.07 -0.86 -6.42
C ALA A 58 -0.03 -2.01 -7.42
N VAL A 59 -0.05 -3.25 -6.91
CA VAL A 59 -0.55 -4.40 -7.67
C VAL A 59 -1.86 -3.96 -8.29
N GLN A 60 -1.87 -3.78 -9.61
CA GLN A 60 -3.08 -3.46 -10.35
C GLN A 60 -4.02 -4.62 -10.06
N SER A 61 -4.98 -4.38 -9.17
CA SER A 61 -6.16 -5.23 -9.08
C SER A 61 -6.71 -5.27 -10.49
N VAL A 62 -6.54 -6.39 -11.17
CA VAL A 62 -7.04 -6.61 -12.52
C VAL A 62 -8.56 -6.43 -12.41
N GLU A 63 -9.06 -5.25 -12.78
CA GLU A 63 -10.50 -5.04 -12.85
C GLU A 63 -11.03 -6.05 -13.87
N PRO A 64 -12.08 -6.83 -13.55
CA PRO A 64 -12.63 -7.75 -14.53
C PRO A 64 -13.15 -6.91 -15.69
N VAL A 65 -12.57 -7.10 -16.87
CA VAL A 65 -13.01 -6.42 -18.09
C VAL A 65 -14.44 -6.88 -18.38
N VAL A 66 -15.42 -6.05 -18.04
CA VAL A 66 -16.83 -6.28 -18.39
C VAL A 66 -17.00 -5.93 -19.86
N VAL A 67 -17.01 -6.95 -20.72
CA VAL A 67 -17.35 -6.77 -22.15
C VAL A 67 -18.87 -6.79 -22.28
N LEU A 68 -19.49 -5.63 -22.50
CA LEU A 68 -20.88 -5.60 -22.98
C LEU A 68 -20.91 -6.04 -24.44
N ARG A 69 -21.47 -7.22 -24.70
CA ARG A 69 -21.85 -7.64 -26.06
C ARG A 69 -23.30 -7.24 -26.31
N ALA A 70 -23.53 -6.37 -27.28
CA ALA A 70 -24.85 -6.20 -27.88
C ALA A 70 -25.11 -7.38 -28.83
N SER A 71 -26.33 -7.93 -28.76
CA SER A 71 -26.85 -8.95 -29.69
C SER A 71 -27.63 -8.28 -30.81
#